data_AF-A0A7S3UGK9-F1
#
_entry.id   AF-A0A7S3UGK9-F1
#
_cell.length_a   1.000
_cell.length_b   1.000
_cell.length_c   1.000
_cell.angle_alpha   90.00
_cell.angle_beta   90.00
_cell.angle_gamma   90.00
#
_symmetry.space_group_name_H-M   'P 1'
#
loop_
_entity.id
_entity.type
_entity.pdbx_description
1 polymer ?
#
loop_
_entity_poly.entity_id
_entity_poly.type
_entity_poly.pdbx_seq_one_letter_code
_entity_poly.pdbx_strand_id
1 'polypeptide(L)'
;MATLARQLRASPNAHRGRGKARKRMVEVKASAQAAPSLPFRVGHGFDLHRLEPGLPFIIGGVKLEHDRGCAAHSDGDVLLHCVVDSILGALGLPDIGQLFPDNDPQWKGASSDVFMREAVRRMKDMGYRVGNIDCTIILQRPKFSPVKEQVKRNLCELLECGPEAVNVKAKTHEKVDSLGENRSVAAHTVVLLVRAEEAAVHSTR
;
A
#
# COMPACT_ATOMS: atom_id res chain seq x y z
N MET A 1 -30.89 -16.24 -60.90
CA MET A 1 -31.92 -16.02 -61.94
C MET A 1 -33.15 -15.43 -61.27
N ALA A 2 -33.68 -14.32 -61.82
CA ALA A 2 -34.79 -13.46 -61.36
C ALA A 2 -34.44 -12.58 -60.14
N THR A 3 -34.15 -11.27 -60.21
CA THR A 3 -34.63 -10.12 -61.02
C THR A 3 -36.05 -9.66 -60.66
N LEU A 4 -36.16 -8.49 -60.00
CA LEU A 4 -36.90 -7.26 -60.38
C LEU A 4 -37.12 -6.42 -59.10
N ALA A 5 -36.47 -5.27 -58.93
CA ALA A 5 -36.78 -3.95 -59.50
C ALA A 5 -37.68 -3.11 -58.59
N ARG A 6 -37.23 -1.91 -58.19
CA ARG A 6 -37.75 -0.63 -58.71
C ARG A 6 -36.94 0.57 -58.18
N GLN A 7 -36.56 1.44 -59.11
CA GLN A 7 -35.96 2.76 -58.91
C GLN A 7 -36.99 3.78 -58.40
N LEU A 8 -36.55 4.75 -57.60
CA LEU A 8 -37.06 6.13 -57.63
C LEU A 8 -35.90 7.13 -57.46
N ARG A 9 -36.03 8.26 -58.18
CA ARG A 9 -35.00 9.25 -58.54
C ARG A 9 -34.95 10.46 -57.59
N ALA A 10 -33.78 11.13 -57.59
CA ALA A 10 -33.48 12.59 -57.40
C ALA A 10 -33.98 13.29 -56.11
N SER A 11 -33.31 14.26 -55.48
CA SER A 11 -32.35 15.29 -55.92
C SER A 11 -31.63 15.91 -54.69
N PRO A 12 -30.67 16.84 -54.85
CA PRO A 12 -29.60 17.13 -53.90
C PRO A 12 -30.01 18.14 -52.82
N ASN A 13 -29.39 18.05 -51.65
CA ASN A 13 -29.30 19.20 -50.76
C ASN A 13 -27.87 19.33 -50.24
N ALA A 14 -27.16 20.30 -50.78
CA ALA A 14 -25.89 20.76 -50.27
C ALA A 14 -26.14 21.64 -49.05
N HIS A 15 -25.54 21.35 -47.91
CA HIS A 15 -25.22 22.40 -46.93
C HIS A 15 -24.04 22.03 -46.01
N ARG A 16 -22.99 22.83 -46.20
CA ARG A 16 -22.17 23.47 -45.14
C ARG A 16 -21.32 22.58 -44.24
N GLY A 17 -20.03 22.57 -44.61
CA GLY A 17 -18.86 22.84 -43.75
C GLY A 17 -18.94 22.45 -42.28
N ARG A 18 -18.17 21.43 -41.90
CA ARG A 18 -17.65 21.28 -40.53
C ARG A 18 -16.13 21.35 -40.57
N GLY A 19 -15.61 22.47 -40.09
CA GLY A 19 -14.19 22.71 -39.90
C GLY A 19 -13.58 21.66 -38.98
N LYS A 20 -12.38 21.20 -39.33
CA LYS A 20 -11.54 20.37 -38.46
C LYS A 20 -11.25 21.17 -37.19
N ALA A 21 -11.87 20.77 -36.07
CA ALA A 21 -11.53 21.31 -34.76
C ALA A 21 -10.09 20.89 -34.44
N ARG A 22 -9.14 21.82 -34.62
CA ARG A 22 -7.79 21.70 -34.08
C ARG A 22 -7.91 21.69 -32.56
N LYS A 23 -7.74 20.51 -31.94
CA LYS A 23 -7.45 20.40 -30.51
C LYS A 23 -6.18 21.20 -30.24
N ARG A 24 -6.29 22.38 -29.66
CA ARG A 24 -5.15 23.04 -29.03
C ARG A 24 -4.79 22.19 -27.82
N MET A 25 -3.70 21.45 -27.89
CA MET A 25 -3.02 20.99 -26.69
C MET A 25 -2.63 22.25 -25.92
N VAL A 26 -3.27 22.45 -24.78
CA VAL A 26 -2.81 23.43 -23.80
C VAL A 26 -1.59 22.79 -23.15
N GLU A 27 -0.42 23.26 -23.54
CA GLU A 27 0.85 22.87 -22.94
C GLU A 27 0.90 23.50 -21.53
N VAL A 28 0.50 22.72 -20.52
CA VAL A 28 0.65 23.14 -19.13
C VAL A 28 2.12 23.03 -18.79
N LYS A 29 2.84 24.15 -18.83
CA LYS A 29 4.17 24.25 -18.20
C LYS A 29 3.99 24.09 -16.70
N ALA A 30 4.14 22.86 -16.21
CA ALA A 30 4.30 22.60 -14.80
C ALA A 30 5.65 23.20 -14.36
N SER A 31 5.58 24.41 -13.80
CA SER A 31 6.63 24.90 -12.92
C SER A 31 6.64 23.97 -11.71
N ALA A 32 7.57 23.01 -11.67
CA ALA A 32 7.74 22.11 -10.54
C ALA A 32 8.25 22.92 -9.35
N GLN A 33 7.31 23.51 -8.62
CA GLN A 33 7.59 24.11 -7.33
C GLN A 33 7.98 22.96 -6.40
N ALA A 34 9.15 23.04 -5.79
CA ALA A 34 9.61 22.02 -4.85
C ALA A 34 8.54 21.80 -3.78
N ALA A 35 8.21 20.53 -3.52
CA ALA A 35 7.18 20.20 -2.54
C ALA A 35 7.53 20.84 -1.17
N PRO A 36 6.53 21.35 -0.42
CA PRO A 36 6.79 21.98 0.87
C PRO A 36 7.46 20.99 1.82
N SER A 37 8.48 21.46 2.54
CA SER A 37 9.07 20.70 3.65
C SER A 37 8.11 20.73 4.83
N LEU A 38 7.29 19.70 4.96
CA LEU A 38 6.33 19.59 6.06
C LEU A 38 7.02 19.01 7.31
N PRO A 39 6.81 19.57 8.51
CA PRO A 39 7.32 18.98 9.76
C PRO A 39 6.66 17.64 10.08
N PHE A 40 5.45 17.42 9.58
CA PHE A 40 4.63 16.23 9.81
C PHE A 40 4.07 15.70 8.49
N ARG A 41 3.99 14.38 8.36
CA ARG A 41 3.34 13.71 7.23
C ARG A 41 2.50 12.55 7.75
N VAL A 42 1.30 12.38 7.21
CA VAL A 42 0.42 11.25 7.56
C VAL A 42 0.34 10.32 6.36
N GLY A 43 0.40 9.03 6.62
CA GLY A 43 0.15 8.02 5.61
C GLY A 43 -0.81 6.95 6.12
N HIS A 44 -1.57 6.38 5.20
CA HIS A 44 -2.50 5.31 5.45
C HIS A 44 -2.15 4.14 4.53
N GLY A 45 -2.06 2.95 5.10
CA GLY A 45 -1.95 1.69 4.38
C GLY A 45 -3.21 0.87 4.58
N PHE A 46 -3.57 0.13 3.53
CA PHE A 46 -4.56 -0.94 3.57
C PHE A 46 -4.03 -2.10 2.75
N ASP A 47 -4.07 -3.30 3.30
CA ASP A 47 -3.73 -4.52 2.58
C ASP A 47 -4.68 -5.66 2.93
N LEU A 48 -4.90 -6.57 1.98
CA LEU A 48 -5.77 -7.73 2.12
C LEU A 48 -5.20 -8.92 1.36
N HIS A 49 -4.99 -10.02 2.08
CA HIS A 49 -4.60 -11.29 1.49
C HIS A 49 -5.71 -12.33 1.59
N ARG A 50 -5.83 -13.14 0.52
CA ARG A 50 -6.64 -14.36 0.53
C ARG A 50 -5.95 -15.44 1.36
N LEU A 51 -6.72 -16.23 2.10
CA LEU A 51 -6.22 -17.36 2.88
C LEU A 51 -6.45 -18.69 2.14
N GLU A 52 -5.35 -19.40 1.84
CA GLU A 52 -5.36 -20.68 1.14
C GLU A 52 -4.74 -21.82 1.98
N PRO A 53 -5.21 -23.07 1.83
CA PRO A 53 -4.66 -24.22 2.54
C PRO A 53 -3.18 -24.48 2.24
N GLY A 54 -2.44 -25.00 3.21
CA GLY A 54 -1.05 -25.44 3.03
C GLY A 54 -0.01 -24.31 2.96
N LEU A 55 -0.43 -23.05 3.09
CA LEU A 55 0.46 -21.89 3.16
C LEU A 55 0.79 -21.53 4.61
N PRO A 56 1.99 -20.97 4.89
CA PRO A 56 2.31 -20.42 6.19
C PRO A 56 1.46 -19.18 6.47
N PHE A 57 0.99 -19.04 7.71
CA PHE A 57 0.30 -17.83 8.15
C PHE A 57 1.23 -16.97 8.98
N ILE A 58 1.61 -15.80 8.47
CA ILE A 58 2.59 -14.91 9.10
C ILE A 58 1.95 -13.53 9.19
N ILE A 59 2.02 -12.91 10.37
CA ILE A 59 1.57 -11.53 10.58
C ILE A 59 2.54 -10.84 11.53
N GLY A 60 3.06 -9.69 11.13
CA GLY A 60 4.03 -8.91 11.90
C GLY A 60 5.32 -9.66 12.21
N GLY A 61 5.80 -10.50 11.30
CA GLY A 61 6.98 -11.36 11.47
C GLY A 61 6.76 -12.56 12.39
N VAL A 62 5.52 -12.85 12.81
CA VAL A 62 5.20 -13.99 13.67
C VAL A 62 4.43 -15.03 12.88
N LYS A 63 4.96 -16.25 12.81
CA LYS A 63 4.24 -17.40 12.26
C LYS A 63 3.16 -17.86 13.25
N LEU A 64 1.92 -17.94 12.77
CA LEU A 64 0.74 -18.33 13.54
C LEU A 64 0.29 -19.74 13.16
N GLU A 65 -0.17 -20.50 14.15
CA GLU A 65 -0.80 -21.79 13.90
C GLU A 65 -2.18 -21.58 13.25
N HIS A 66 -2.33 -22.11 12.04
CA HIS A 66 -3.55 -21.99 11.26
C HIS A 66 -3.56 -23.06 10.15
N ASP A 67 -4.75 -23.46 9.69
CA ASP A 67 -4.96 -24.42 8.60
C ASP A 67 -4.83 -23.79 7.20
N ARG A 68 -4.64 -22.47 7.14
CA ARG A 68 -4.52 -21.66 5.92
C ARG A 68 -3.50 -20.54 6.14
N GLY A 69 -2.86 -20.08 5.07
CA GLY A 69 -1.94 -18.95 5.08
C GLY A 69 -2.20 -17.97 3.95
N CYS A 70 -1.48 -16.87 3.93
CA CYS A 70 -1.69 -15.81 2.94
C CYS A 70 -1.19 -16.24 1.56
N ALA A 71 -2.04 -16.12 0.54
CA ALA A 71 -1.63 -16.23 -0.86
C ALA A 71 -0.93 -14.93 -1.28
N ALA A 72 0.38 -15.00 -1.52
CA ALA A 72 1.23 -13.88 -1.89
C ALA A 72 2.46 -14.36 -2.69
N HIS A 73 3.14 -13.43 -3.36
CA HIS A 73 4.44 -13.68 -4.00
C HIS A 73 5.59 -13.73 -2.98
N SER A 74 5.50 -12.94 -1.91
CA SER A 74 6.39 -12.93 -0.73
C SER A 74 5.91 -13.92 0.35
N ASP A 75 6.35 -13.76 1.61
CA ASP A 75 5.85 -14.50 2.78
C ASP A 75 4.39 -14.16 3.17
N GLY A 76 3.77 -13.15 2.53
CA GLY A 76 2.36 -12.80 2.68
C GLY A 76 1.99 -12.09 3.99
N ASP A 77 2.95 -11.42 4.63
CA ASP A 77 2.71 -10.65 5.84
C ASP A 77 1.92 -9.36 5.58
N VAL A 78 0.60 -9.50 5.63
CA VAL A 78 -0.38 -8.41 5.42
C VAL A 78 -0.12 -7.18 6.30
N LEU A 79 0.40 -7.36 7.51
CA LEU A 79 0.65 -6.23 8.41
C LEU A 79 1.89 -5.47 7.96
N LEU A 80 2.98 -6.15 7.63
CA LEU A 80 4.20 -5.48 7.20
C LEU A 80 4.01 -4.78 5.85
N HIS A 81 3.29 -5.37 4.89
CA HIS A 81 2.92 -4.71 3.64
C HIS A 81 2.13 -3.42 3.89
N CYS A 82 1.12 -3.50 4.76
CA CYS A 82 0.30 -2.36 5.13
C CYS A 82 1.12 -1.23 5.79
N VAL A 83 2.11 -1.58 6.63
CA VAL A 83 3.03 -0.59 7.22
C VAL A 83 3.91 0.05 6.17
N VAL A 84 4.48 -0.73 5.24
CA VAL A 84 5.26 -0.22 4.10
C VAL A 84 4.46 0.82 3.32
N ASP A 85 3.24 0.50 2.89
CA ASP A 85 2.39 1.43 2.13
C ASP A 85 2.04 2.68 2.93
N SER A 86 1.82 2.57 4.24
CA SER A 86 1.58 3.75 5.07
C SER A 86 2.79 4.70 5.09
N ILE A 87 4.02 4.18 5.13
CA ILE A 87 5.24 4.99 5.10
C ILE A 87 5.43 5.61 3.71
N LEU A 88 5.34 4.79 2.65
CA LEU A 88 5.50 5.26 1.28
C LEU A 88 4.46 6.34 0.93
N GLY A 89 3.21 6.12 1.33
CA GLY A 89 2.12 7.09 1.18
C GLY A 89 2.37 8.40 1.92
N ALA A 90 2.86 8.35 3.17
CA ALA A 90 3.24 9.56 3.91
C ALA A 90 4.34 10.36 3.17
N LEU A 91 5.29 9.67 2.55
CA LEU A 91 6.39 10.27 1.78
C LEU A 91 5.97 10.74 0.38
N GLY A 92 4.80 10.33 -0.12
CA GLY A 92 4.34 10.61 -1.48
C GLY A 92 5.08 9.80 -2.55
N LEU A 93 5.53 8.59 -2.19
CA LEU A 93 6.22 7.65 -3.07
C LEU A 93 5.25 6.66 -3.72
N PRO A 94 5.67 5.95 -4.79
CA PRO A 94 4.94 4.80 -5.31
C PRO A 94 4.69 3.74 -4.23
N ASP A 95 3.58 3.00 -4.36
CA ASP A 95 3.20 1.93 -3.43
C ASP A 95 4.11 0.70 -3.53
N ILE A 96 3.90 -0.26 -2.63
CA ILE A 96 4.68 -1.50 -2.55
C ILE A 96 4.66 -2.29 -3.87
N GLY A 97 3.53 -2.36 -4.57
CA GLY A 97 3.40 -3.11 -5.83
C GLY A 97 4.14 -2.46 -6.98
N GLN A 98 4.26 -1.13 -6.98
CA GLN A 98 5.07 -0.39 -7.93
C GLN A 98 6.57 -0.49 -7.65
N LEU A 99 6.98 -0.55 -6.37
CA LEU A 99 8.39 -0.67 -5.98
C LEU A 99 8.92 -2.10 -6.04
N PHE A 100 8.06 -3.09 -5.78
CA PHE A 100 8.41 -4.52 -5.69
C PHE A 100 7.41 -5.35 -6.51
N PRO A 101 7.46 -5.26 -7.84
CA PRO A 101 6.46 -5.89 -8.69
C PRO A 101 6.51 -7.42 -8.62
N ASP A 102 5.35 -8.04 -8.51
CA ASP A 102 5.15 -9.50 -8.36
C ASP A 102 5.74 -10.38 -9.48
N ASN A 103 6.00 -9.79 -10.65
CA ASN A 103 6.59 -10.48 -11.79
C ASN A 103 8.12 -10.56 -11.74
N ASP A 104 8.75 -9.88 -10.78
CA ASP A 104 10.18 -9.94 -10.57
C ASP A 104 10.55 -11.19 -9.75
N PRO A 105 11.34 -12.12 -10.31
CA PRO A 105 11.72 -13.35 -9.62
C PRO A 105 12.47 -13.12 -8.30
N GLN A 106 13.09 -11.96 -8.10
CA GLN A 106 13.88 -11.67 -6.90
C GLN A 106 13.02 -11.60 -5.62
N TRP A 107 11.73 -11.27 -5.74
CA TRP A 107 10.83 -11.12 -4.59
C TRP A 107 10.09 -12.41 -4.22
N LYS A 108 10.20 -13.45 -5.05
CA LYS A 108 9.48 -14.71 -4.84
C LYS A 108 9.97 -15.40 -3.55
N GLY A 109 9.08 -15.52 -2.57
CA GLY A 109 9.37 -16.10 -1.27
C GLY A 109 10.28 -15.24 -0.39
N ALA A 110 10.51 -13.98 -0.75
CA ALA A 110 11.23 -13.04 0.10
C ALA A 110 10.44 -12.78 1.38
N SER A 111 11.15 -12.59 2.49
CA SER A 111 10.49 -12.18 3.73
C SER A 111 10.12 -10.70 3.66
N SER A 112 8.94 -10.34 4.18
CA SER A 112 8.42 -8.98 4.09
C SER A 112 9.25 -7.93 4.85
N ASP A 113 10.18 -8.36 5.71
CA ASP A 113 11.10 -7.46 6.40
C ASP A 113 12.03 -6.71 5.43
N VAL A 114 12.32 -7.28 4.24
CA VAL A 114 13.14 -6.59 3.22
C VAL A 114 12.44 -5.33 2.71
N PHE A 115 11.11 -5.38 2.51
CA PHE A 115 10.33 -4.23 2.06
C PHE A 115 10.22 -3.16 3.16
N MET A 116 10.09 -3.59 4.42
CA MET A 116 10.12 -2.71 5.59
C MET A 116 11.44 -1.94 5.69
N ARG A 117 12.58 -2.63 5.55
CA ARG A 117 13.91 -1.98 5.58
C ARG A 117 14.08 -0.95 4.47
N GLU A 118 13.59 -1.23 3.27
CA GLU A 118 13.65 -0.29 2.15
C GLU A 118 12.74 0.93 2.37
N ALA A 119 11.53 0.75 2.91
CA ALA A 119 10.65 1.86 3.27
C ALA A 119 11.26 2.75 4.37
N VAL A 120 11.86 2.14 5.39
CA VAL A 120 12.55 2.85 6.48
C VAL A 120 13.79 3.59 5.97
N ARG A 121 14.57 2.99 5.06
CA ARG A 121 15.69 3.65 4.40
C ARG A 121 15.24 4.91 3.66
N ARG A 122 14.18 4.80 2.84
CA ARG A 122 13.60 5.94 2.10
C ARG A 122 13.07 7.03 3.03
N MET A 123 12.39 6.63 4.11
CA MET A 123 11.92 7.56 5.15
C MET A 123 13.08 8.37 5.73
N LYS A 124 14.18 7.71 6.07
CA LYS A 124 15.40 8.35 6.60
C LYS A 124 16.10 9.24 5.57
N ASP A 125 16.25 8.78 4.33
CA ASP A 125 16.85 9.55 3.24
C ASP A 125 16.09 10.87 2.99
N MET A 126 14.76 10.84 3.18
CA MET A 126 13.92 12.01 3.08
C MET A 126 13.89 12.86 4.35
N GLY A 127 14.66 12.51 5.40
CA GLY A 127 14.80 13.27 6.65
C GLY A 127 13.60 13.13 7.60
N TYR A 128 12.94 11.97 7.61
CA TYR A 128 11.81 11.67 8.48
C TYR A 128 12.13 10.47 9.41
N ARG A 129 11.36 10.40 10.49
CA ARG A 129 11.28 9.24 11.40
C ARG A 129 9.82 9.00 11.80
N VAL A 130 9.54 7.83 12.35
CA VAL A 130 8.21 7.53 12.93
C VAL A 130 7.98 8.42 14.16
N GLY A 131 6.85 9.12 14.16
CA GLY A 131 6.28 9.77 15.34
C GLY A 131 5.42 8.79 16.13
N ASN A 132 4.39 8.27 15.47
CA ASN A 132 3.60 7.13 15.97
C ASN A 132 2.98 6.33 14.82
N ILE A 133 2.60 5.10 15.11
CA ILE A 133 1.91 4.19 14.20
C ILE A 133 0.80 3.44 14.94
N ASP A 134 -0.34 3.29 14.27
CA ASP A 134 -1.49 2.57 14.79
C ASP A 134 -1.98 1.57 13.74
N CYS A 135 -1.92 0.28 14.08
CA CYS A 135 -2.28 -0.82 13.20
C CYS A 135 -3.58 -1.48 13.67
N THR A 136 -4.43 -1.90 12.74
CA THR A 136 -5.62 -2.72 12.99
C THR A 136 -5.60 -3.92 12.07
N ILE A 137 -5.50 -5.11 12.65
CA ILE A 137 -5.56 -6.37 11.92
C ILE A 137 -6.98 -6.91 12.03
N ILE A 138 -7.55 -7.31 10.90
CA ILE A 138 -8.89 -7.89 10.82
C ILE A 138 -8.75 -9.35 10.41
N LEU A 139 -9.00 -10.26 11.36
CA LEU A 139 -8.91 -11.70 11.18
C LEU A 139 -9.98 -12.41 12.03
N GLN A 140 -10.61 -13.44 11.48
CA GLN A 140 -11.62 -14.19 12.21
C GLN A 140 -11.01 -15.20 13.20
N ARG A 141 -9.87 -15.81 12.85
CA ARG A 141 -9.05 -16.68 13.71
C ARG A 141 -7.59 -16.68 13.20
N PRO A 142 -6.60 -17.06 14.04
CA PRO A 142 -6.71 -17.41 15.46
C PRO A 142 -6.90 -16.18 16.35
N LYS A 143 -6.99 -16.38 17.66
CA LYS A 143 -6.94 -15.27 18.62
C LYS A 143 -5.57 -14.59 18.52
N PHE A 144 -5.58 -13.28 18.31
CA PHE A 144 -4.33 -12.52 18.10
C PHE A 144 -3.70 -12.00 19.41
N SER A 145 -4.47 -11.90 20.49
CA SER A 145 -3.98 -11.38 21.78
C SER A 145 -2.69 -12.03 22.29
N PRO A 146 -2.47 -13.36 22.18
CA PRO A 146 -1.24 -14.00 22.67
C PRO A 146 0.05 -13.55 21.98
N VAL A 147 -0.03 -13.09 20.73
CA VAL A 147 1.15 -12.73 19.91
C VAL A 147 1.34 -11.22 19.76
N LYS A 148 0.37 -10.41 20.20
CA LYS A 148 0.34 -8.97 19.98
C LYS A 148 1.61 -8.24 20.45
N GLU A 149 2.12 -8.59 21.63
CA GLU A 149 3.34 -7.97 22.16
C GLU A 149 4.60 -8.35 21.36
N GLN A 150 4.67 -9.58 20.84
CA GLN A 150 5.78 -9.96 19.97
C GLN A 150 5.73 -9.19 18.65
N VAL A 151 4.56 -9.09 18.04
CA VAL A 151 4.36 -8.30 16.81
C VAL A 151 4.71 -6.84 17.03
N LYS A 152 4.30 -6.25 18.16
CA LYS A 152 4.66 -4.89 18.53
C LYS A 152 6.18 -4.72 18.66
N ARG A 153 6.89 -5.65 19.30
CA ARG A 153 8.37 -5.63 19.38
C ARG A 153 9.02 -5.69 18.00
N ASN A 154 8.58 -6.61 17.14
CA ASN A 154 9.09 -6.73 15.78
C ASN A 154 8.92 -5.43 14.99
N LEU A 155 7.77 -4.77 15.10
CA LEU A 155 7.54 -3.47 14.48
C LEU A 155 8.47 -2.38 15.05
N CYS A 156 8.68 -2.34 16.37
CA CYS A 156 9.60 -1.36 16.99
C CYS A 156 11.03 -1.54 16.45
N GLU A 157 11.50 -2.79 16.34
CA GLU A 157 12.82 -3.12 15.81
C GLU A 157 12.95 -2.73 14.34
N LEU A 158 11.96 -3.05 13.50
CA LEU A 158 11.97 -2.73 12.07
C LEU A 158 11.85 -1.22 11.81
N LEU A 159 11.03 -0.52 12.59
CA LEU A 159 10.80 0.93 12.45
C LEU A 159 11.83 1.79 13.18
N GLU A 160 12.70 1.16 13.97
CA GLU A 160 13.72 1.82 14.81
C GLU A 160 13.11 2.88 15.75
N CYS A 161 12.03 2.52 16.44
CA CYS A 161 11.32 3.40 17.37
C CYS A 161 10.99 2.73 18.70
N GLY A 162 10.64 3.55 19.70
CA GLY A 162 10.25 3.06 21.03
C GLY A 162 8.83 2.48 21.04
N PRO A 163 8.53 1.59 22.01
CA PRO A 163 7.23 0.91 22.11
C PRO A 163 6.04 1.85 22.32
N GLU A 164 6.24 3.04 22.86
CA GLU A 164 5.23 4.08 23.00
C GLU A 164 4.74 4.63 21.65
N ALA A 165 5.55 4.52 20.60
CA ALA A 165 5.20 4.95 19.26
C ALA A 165 4.35 3.93 18.49
N VAL A 166 4.24 2.67 18.97
CA VAL A 166 3.60 1.57 18.23
C VAL A 166 2.36 1.05 18.95
N ASN A 167 1.23 1.02 18.25
CA ASN A 167 0.01 0.37 18.71
C ASN A 167 -0.49 -0.69 17.72
N VAL A 168 -0.91 -1.85 18.25
CA VAL A 168 -1.40 -2.98 17.46
C VAL A 168 -2.75 -3.43 17.99
N LYS A 169 -3.78 -3.28 17.16
CA LYS A 169 -5.16 -3.71 17.45
C LYS A 169 -5.50 -4.91 16.58
N ALA A 170 -6.38 -5.76 17.07
CA ALA A 170 -6.90 -6.89 16.33
C ALA A 170 -8.41 -7.01 16.55
N LYS A 171 -9.13 -7.32 15.48
CA LYS A 171 -10.58 -7.42 15.44
C LYS A 171 -11.01 -8.63 14.63
N THR A 172 -12.06 -9.29 15.07
CA THR A 172 -12.91 -10.10 14.20
C THR A 172 -13.73 -9.21 13.27
N HIS A 173 -14.21 -9.77 12.16
CA HIS A 173 -15.17 -9.12 11.27
C HIS A 173 -16.60 -9.64 11.49
N GLU A 174 -16.90 -10.06 12.73
CA GLU A 174 -18.23 -10.49 13.18
C GLU A 174 -18.94 -11.54 12.30
N LYS A 175 -18.17 -12.46 11.68
CA LYS A 175 -18.67 -13.46 10.72
C LYS A 175 -19.35 -12.87 9.47
N VAL A 176 -19.04 -11.62 9.13
CA VAL A 176 -19.52 -10.93 7.92
C VAL A 176 -18.44 -10.96 6.83
N ASP A 177 -18.85 -11.25 5.60
CA ASP A 177 -18.04 -11.27 4.38
C ASP A 177 -16.82 -12.20 4.38
N SER A 178 -15.92 -12.04 3.40
CA SER A 178 -14.71 -12.85 3.28
C SER A 178 -13.82 -12.87 4.53
N LEU A 179 -13.74 -11.77 5.27
CA LEU A 179 -12.95 -11.68 6.50
C LEU A 179 -13.63 -12.49 7.61
N GLY A 180 -14.94 -12.33 7.77
CA GLY A 180 -15.73 -13.06 8.77
C GLY A 180 -15.94 -14.55 8.45
N GLU A 181 -15.90 -14.92 7.17
CA GLU A 181 -15.91 -16.30 6.68
C GLU A 181 -14.51 -16.96 6.75
N ASN A 182 -13.50 -16.24 7.25
CA ASN A 182 -12.12 -16.72 7.37
C ASN A 182 -11.49 -17.12 6.02
N ARG A 183 -11.87 -16.41 4.95
CA ARG A 183 -11.32 -16.56 3.59
C ARG A 183 -10.24 -15.53 3.27
N SER A 184 -10.12 -14.49 4.10
CA SER A 184 -9.09 -13.45 3.96
C SER A 184 -8.66 -12.91 5.33
N VAL A 185 -7.56 -12.18 5.31
CA VAL A 185 -7.08 -11.33 6.41
C VAL A 185 -6.82 -9.94 5.83
N ALA A 186 -7.04 -8.90 6.62
CA ALA A 186 -6.74 -7.53 6.23
C ALA A 186 -6.01 -6.77 7.33
N ALA A 187 -5.29 -5.72 6.93
CA ALA A 187 -4.67 -4.77 7.85
C ALA A 187 -4.95 -3.34 7.39
N HIS A 188 -5.17 -2.47 8.36
CA HIS A 188 -5.12 -1.02 8.21
C HIS A 188 -4.00 -0.46 9.08
N THR A 189 -3.27 0.51 8.54
CA THR A 189 -2.19 1.19 9.26
C THR A 189 -2.29 2.68 9.03
N VAL A 190 -2.17 3.46 10.10
CA VAL A 190 -1.95 4.91 10.02
C VAL A 190 -0.62 5.23 10.66
N VAL A 191 0.22 5.96 9.94
CA VAL A 191 1.51 6.44 10.44
C VAL A 191 1.57 7.95 10.41
N LEU A 192 2.12 8.53 11.48
CA LEU A 192 2.56 9.92 11.53
C LEU A 192 4.08 9.92 11.46
N LEU A 193 4.64 10.48 10.38
CA LEU A 193 6.06 10.77 10.27
C LEU A 193 6.33 12.19 10.76
N VAL A 194 7.43 12.35 11.47
CA VAL A 194 7.94 13.64 11.95
C VAL A 194 9.30 13.90 11.33
N ARG A 195 9.64 15.16 11.08
CA ARG A 195 11.00 15.52 10.67
C ARG A 195 11.99 15.04 11.72
N ALA A 196 13.05 14.37 11.29
CA ALA A 196 14.18 14.07 12.16
C ALA A 196 14.87 15.41 12.47
N GLU A 197 15.05 15.75 13.74
CA GLU A 197 15.89 16.88 14.11
C GLU A 197 17.32 16.58 13.65
N GLU A 198 17.97 17.52 12.98
CA GLU A 198 19.41 17.41 12.74
C GLU A 198 20.08 17.38 14.11
N ALA A 199 20.82 16.31 14.40
CA ALA A 199 21.64 16.25 15.60
C ALA A 199 22.57 17.47 15.56
N ALA A 200 22.29 18.47 16.40
CA ALA A 200 23.14 19.63 16.53
C ALA A 200 24.53 19.14 16.93
N VAL A 201 25.45 19.12 15.96
CA VAL A 201 26.86 18.87 16.19
C VAL A 201 27.32 19.98 17.12
N HIS A 202 27.29 19.72 18.42
CA HIS A 202 27.91 20.56 19.42
C HIS A 202 29.41 20.44 19.19
N SER A 203 29.92 21.29 18.29
CA SER A 203 31.34 21.60 18.19
C SER A 203 31.73 22.24 19.52
N THR A 204 32.18 21.41 20.47
CA THR A 204 32.89 21.87 21.65
C THR A 204 34.10 22.68 21.16
N ARG A 205 34.08 23.97 21.48
CA ARG A 205 35.21 24.88 21.30
C ARG A 205 36.32 24.54 22.29
#